data_AF-W2MZH1-F1
#
_entry.id   AF-W2MZH1-F1
#
_cell.length_a   1.000
_cell.length_b   1.000
_cell.length_c   1.000
_cell.angle_alpha   90.00
_cell.angle_beta   90.00
_cell.angle_gamma   90.00
#
_symmetry.space_group_name_H-M   'P 1'
#
loop_
_entity.id
_entity.type
_entity.pdbx_description
1 polymer ?
#
loop_
_entity_poly.entity_id
_entity_poly.type
_entity_poly.pdbx_seq_one_letter_code
_entity_poly.pdbx_strand_id
1 'polypeptide(L)'
;MGRWQLWVNPRVAESDRWHSSRVGLVRSSAILGDHLVSELRELARASDDDMALARAGQFLNKKLRRFEDESRLLLRLADSARVIVLLQRAIESVLGMNDQLESELRDNWDRNLESERAEFIQKIDEILRDEEKLTNELGNNNRQMQIMTLLKYQLDQYSHVLTPRELDVVCEVFDTIGRRGNVMVGALPHWFAASELEWFRAKTTVVEEGEEACERQAAVWAKLHHPNVRKFFGACHVGTPFMIHEACSALPLLNQTIKRTRG
;
A
#
# COMPACT_ATOMS: atom_id res chain seq x y z
N MET A 1 -3.72 17.21 25.35
CA MET A 1 -2.92 16.70 24.23
C MET A 1 -3.79 15.70 23.50
N GLY A 2 -4.09 15.95 22.23
CA GLY A 2 -5.01 15.10 21.44
C GLY A 2 -4.40 13.73 21.15
N ARG A 3 -5.25 12.74 20.84
CA ARG A 3 -4.83 11.38 20.46
C ARG A 3 -3.99 11.40 19.18
N TRP A 4 -4.24 12.32 18.24
CA TRP A 4 -3.44 12.46 17.03
C TRP A 4 -1.98 12.76 17.36
N GLN A 5 -1.74 13.69 18.28
CA GLN A 5 -0.41 14.06 18.74
C GLN A 5 0.33 12.90 19.41
N LEU A 6 -0.40 12.00 20.06
CA LEU A 6 0.17 10.83 20.73
C LEU A 6 0.37 9.63 19.79
N TRP A 7 -0.47 9.49 18.75
CA TRP A 7 -0.54 8.26 17.96
C TRP A 7 0.02 8.41 16.55
N VAL A 8 -0.04 9.60 15.95
CA VAL A 8 0.41 9.87 14.59
C VAL A 8 1.75 10.60 14.60
N ASN A 9 1.87 11.73 15.32
CA ASN A 9 3.10 12.55 15.29
C ASN A 9 4.39 11.77 15.58
N PRO A 10 4.47 10.83 16.55
CA PRO A 10 5.72 10.10 16.82
C PRO A 10 6.18 9.17 15.69
N ARG A 11 5.37 8.98 14.64
CA ARG A 11 5.66 8.10 13.50
C ARG A 11 6.16 8.85 12.27
N VAL A 12 6.12 10.17 12.28
CA VAL A 12 6.39 11.00 11.11
C VAL A 12 7.26 12.19 11.48
N ALA A 13 8.04 12.68 10.52
CA ALA A 13 8.81 13.90 10.72
C ALA A 13 7.86 15.10 10.87
N GLU A 14 8.30 16.15 11.55
CA GLU A 14 7.54 17.40 11.64
C GLU A 14 7.25 18.01 10.26
N SER A 15 8.09 17.70 9.28
CA SER A 15 7.91 18.17 7.91
C SER A 15 6.85 17.41 7.12
N ASP A 16 6.43 16.22 7.58
CA ASP A 16 5.56 15.31 6.86
C ASP A 16 4.10 15.81 6.81
N ARG A 17 3.36 15.48 5.74
CA ARG A 17 1.93 15.83 5.59
C ARG A 17 1.09 15.34 6.76
N TRP A 18 1.44 14.22 7.40
CA TRP A 18 0.68 13.64 8.50
C TRP A 18 0.84 14.37 9.85
N HIS A 19 1.87 15.20 10.01
CA HIS A 19 2.18 15.79 11.31
C HIS A 19 1.18 16.90 11.70
N SER A 20 0.72 16.91 12.95
CA SER A 20 -0.35 17.83 13.38
C SER A 20 0.04 19.32 13.38
N SER A 21 1.33 19.65 13.30
CA SER A 21 1.79 21.04 13.16
C SER A 21 1.52 21.62 11.77
N ARG A 22 1.21 20.78 10.78
CA ARG A 22 0.81 21.20 9.44
C ARG A 22 -0.65 21.67 9.45
N VAL A 23 -0.90 22.82 8.85
CA VAL A 23 -2.23 23.45 8.75
C VAL A 23 -2.63 23.56 7.29
N GLY A 24 -3.86 23.19 6.98
CA GLY A 24 -4.37 23.16 5.61
C GLY A 24 -3.68 22.11 4.73
N LEU A 25 -3.89 22.23 3.42
CA LEU A 25 -3.41 21.28 2.43
C LEU A 25 -1.88 21.27 2.36
N VAL A 26 -1.29 20.08 2.49
CA VAL A 26 0.14 19.85 2.27
C VAL A 26 0.27 18.90 1.08
N ARG A 27 0.87 19.40 0.00
CA ARG A 27 1.16 18.61 -1.20
C ARG A 27 2.35 17.69 -0.95
N SER A 28 2.19 16.40 -1.25
CA SER A 28 3.27 15.42 -1.19
C SER A 28 3.70 14.96 -2.57
N SER A 29 4.87 14.32 -2.66
CA SER A 29 5.28 13.63 -3.88
C SER A 29 4.35 12.48 -4.25
N ALA A 30 3.60 11.93 -3.28
CA ALA A 30 2.68 10.81 -3.45
C ALA A 30 1.40 11.21 -4.20
N ILE A 31 0.99 12.49 -4.11
CA ILE A 31 -0.23 13.08 -4.68
C ILE A 31 -1.52 12.51 -4.07
N LEU A 32 -1.71 11.20 -4.14
CA LEU A 32 -2.90 10.52 -3.66
C LEU A 32 -3.07 10.66 -2.13
N GLY A 33 -4.24 11.14 -1.73
CA GLY A 33 -4.67 11.31 -0.34
C GLY A 33 -4.25 12.63 0.31
N ASP A 34 -3.64 13.59 -0.39
CA ASP A 34 -3.18 14.85 0.23
C ASP A 34 -4.35 15.60 0.91
N HIS A 35 -5.49 15.69 0.23
CA HIS A 35 -6.71 16.30 0.76
C HIS A 35 -7.28 15.50 1.92
N LEU A 36 -7.45 14.17 1.79
CA LEU A 36 -7.98 13.36 2.89
C LEU A 36 -7.13 13.51 4.16
N VAL A 37 -5.80 13.45 4.03
CA VAL A 37 -4.91 13.63 5.17
C VAL A 37 -5.08 15.02 5.77
N SER A 38 -5.21 16.07 4.94
CA SER A 38 -5.51 17.43 5.40
C SER A 38 -6.80 17.50 6.20
N GLU A 39 -7.88 16.99 5.65
CA GLU A 39 -9.21 17.00 6.28
C GLU A 39 -9.20 16.22 7.60
N LEU A 40 -8.55 15.06 7.65
CA LEU A 40 -8.41 14.31 8.90
C LEU A 40 -7.68 15.09 10.00
N ARG A 41 -6.63 15.85 9.64
CA ARG A 41 -5.91 16.70 10.59
C ARG A 41 -6.79 17.85 11.08
N GLU A 42 -7.52 18.51 10.17
CA GLU A 42 -8.39 19.64 10.53
C GLU A 42 -9.56 19.18 11.40
N LEU A 43 -10.22 18.06 11.05
CA LEU A 43 -11.26 17.46 11.88
C LEU A 43 -10.72 17.05 13.26
N ALA A 44 -9.53 16.46 13.32
CA ALA A 44 -8.93 16.06 14.60
C ALA A 44 -8.57 17.29 15.47
N ARG A 45 -8.20 18.40 14.84
CA ARG A 45 -7.91 19.67 15.54
C ARG A 45 -9.16 20.35 16.07
N ALA A 46 -10.28 20.24 15.33
CA ALA A 46 -11.56 20.82 15.71
C ALA A 46 -12.37 19.96 16.69
N SER A 47 -12.03 18.67 16.84
CA SER A 47 -12.74 17.74 17.73
C SER A 47 -12.26 17.85 19.18
N ASP A 48 -13.20 17.81 20.13
CA ASP A 48 -12.90 17.68 21.56
C ASP A 48 -12.38 16.27 21.92
N ASP A 49 -12.82 15.23 21.19
CA ASP A 49 -12.29 13.86 21.26
C ASP A 49 -11.90 13.38 19.85
N ASP A 50 -10.61 13.44 19.56
CA ASP A 50 -10.04 13.07 18.26
C ASP A 50 -9.68 11.58 18.17
N MET A 51 -10.11 10.73 19.11
CA MET A 51 -9.66 9.34 19.18
C MET A 51 -9.92 8.53 17.91
N ALA A 52 -11.13 8.60 17.37
CA ALA A 52 -11.50 7.87 16.15
C ALA A 52 -10.68 8.37 14.93
N LEU A 53 -10.54 9.69 14.80
CA LEU A 53 -9.77 10.34 13.73
C LEU A 53 -8.29 10.01 13.83
N ALA A 54 -7.70 10.08 15.03
CA ALA A 54 -6.32 9.69 15.29
C ALA A 54 -6.07 8.21 14.99
N ARG A 55 -7.05 7.34 15.27
CA ARG A 55 -6.96 5.91 14.94
C ARG A 55 -7.00 5.67 13.44
N ALA A 56 -7.91 6.34 12.73
CA ALA A 56 -8.00 6.29 11.27
C ALA A 56 -6.71 6.82 10.62
N GLY A 57 -6.22 7.97 11.08
CA GLY A 57 -4.97 8.57 10.61
C GLY A 57 -3.76 7.69 10.85
N GLN A 58 -3.61 7.11 12.05
CA GLN A 58 -2.53 6.16 12.35
C GLN A 58 -2.59 4.92 11.44
N PHE A 59 -3.80 4.37 11.22
CA PHE A 59 -3.98 3.21 10.36
C PHE A 59 -3.61 3.53 8.90
N LEU A 60 -4.15 4.62 8.36
CA LEU A 60 -3.85 5.05 7.00
C LEU A 60 -2.37 5.37 6.80
N ASN A 61 -1.76 6.14 7.69
CA ASN A 61 -0.33 6.46 7.62
C ASN A 61 0.51 5.19 7.52
N LYS A 62 0.25 4.19 8.39
CA LYS A 62 0.96 2.90 8.34
C LYS A 62 0.77 2.19 6.99
N LYS A 63 -0.45 2.19 6.44
CA LYS A 63 -0.80 1.46 5.22
C LYS A 63 -0.38 2.17 3.93
N LEU A 64 -0.21 3.49 3.98
CA LEU A 64 0.25 4.32 2.87
C LEU A 64 1.77 4.50 2.86
N ARG A 65 2.47 4.25 3.96
CA ARG A 65 3.90 4.57 4.09
C ARG A 65 4.78 3.98 2.99
N ARG A 66 4.60 2.70 2.66
CA ARG A 66 5.34 2.04 1.57
C ARG A 66 5.11 2.73 0.21
N PHE A 67 3.89 3.21 -0.04
CA PHE A 67 3.56 3.92 -1.27
C PHE A 67 4.13 5.35 -1.26
N GLU A 68 4.05 6.05 -0.13
CA GLU A 68 4.57 7.42 0.02
C GLU A 68 6.11 7.49 -0.04
N ASP A 69 6.80 6.45 0.45
CA ASP A 69 8.27 6.35 0.43
C ASP A 69 8.83 5.87 -0.93
N GLU A 70 7.99 5.30 -1.79
CA GLU A 70 8.43 4.81 -3.10
C GLU A 70 8.62 5.98 -4.07
N SER A 71 9.88 6.23 -4.44
CA SER A 71 10.21 7.32 -5.36
C SER A 71 9.79 7.01 -6.80
N ARG A 72 9.86 5.74 -7.22
CA ARG A 72 9.55 5.30 -8.59
C ARG A 72 8.08 5.42 -8.90
N LEU A 73 7.74 6.27 -9.85
CA LEU A 73 6.36 6.55 -10.23
C LEU A 73 5.67 5.34 -10.87
N LEU A 74 6.39 4.52 -11.65
CA LEU A 74 5.79 3.32 -12.25
C LEU A 74 5.48 2.22 -11.23
N LEU A 75 6.26 2.13 -10.14
CA LEU A 75 5.94 1.19 -9.07
C LEU A 75 4.78 1.70 -8.21
N ARG A 76 4.69 3.02 -8.00
CA ARG A 76 3.49 3.63 -7.41
C ARG A 76 2.25 3.39 -8.26
N LEU A 77 2.35 3.50 -9.59
CA LEU A 77 1.24 3.15 -10.48
C LEU A 77 0.80 1.70 -10.28
N ALA A 78 1.73 0.78 -10.05
CA ALA A 78 1.42 -0.64 -9.83
C ALA A 78 0.74 -0.93 -8.47
N ASP A 79 0.66 0.05 -7.57
CA ASP A 79 0.03 -0.05 -6.25
C ASP A 79 -1.11 0.97 -6.07
N SER A 80 -1.41 1.76 -7.10
CA SER A 80 -2.33 2.91 -7.01
C SER A 80 -3.77 2.47 -6.76
N ALA A 81 -4.24 1.41 -7.40
CA ALA A 81 -5.62 0.93 -7.21
C ALA A 81 -5.86 0.49 -5.77
N ARG A 82 -4.89 -0.19 -5.16
CA ARG A 82 -4.95 -0.58 -3.75
C ARG A 82 -5.00 0.65 -2.83
N VAL A 83 -4.19 1.66 -3.13
CA VAL A 83 -4.18 2.94 -2.39
C VAL A 83 -5.54 3.64 -2.52
N ILE A 84 -6.11 3.68 -3.71
CA ILE A 84 -7.44 4.24 -3.96
C ILE A 84 -8.51 3.53 -3.11
N VAL A 85 -8.55 2.19 -3.11
CA VAL A 85 -9.48 1.42 -2.27
C VAL A 85 -9.33 1.79 -0.80
N LEU A 86 -8.08 1.89 -0.33
CA LEU A 86 -7.80 2.25 1.06
C LEU A 86 -8.29 3.66 1.40
N LEU A 87 -8.09 4.63 0.51
CA LEU A 87 -8.55 6.00 0.67
C LEU A 87 -10.09 6.06 0.68
N GLN A 88 -10.77 5.43 -0.28
CA GLN A 88 -12.23 5.37 -0.36
C GLN A 88 -12.85 4.76 0.91
N ARG A 89 -12.31 3.62 1.38
CA ARG A 89 -12.76 2.98 2.63
C ARG A 89 -12.59 3.88 3.84
N ALA A 90 -11.54 4.69 3.88
CA ALA A 90 -11.33 5.62 4.98
C ALA A 90 -12.25 6.84 4.90
N ILE A 91 -12.54 7.37 3.71
CA ILE A 91 -13.57 8.40 3.51
C ILE A 91 -14.92 7.87 4.03
N GLU A 92 -15.34 6.68 3.61
CA GLU A 92 -16.58 6.04 4.08
C GLU A 92 -16.60 5.86 5.60
N SER A 93 -15.52 5.31 6.17
CA SER A 93 -15.44 5.05 7.60
C SER A 93 -15.51 6.34 8.42
N VAL A 94 -14.79 7.39 8.01
CA VAL A 94 -14.70 8.65 8.76
C VAL A 94 -15.98 9.45 8.66
N LEU A 95 -16.57 9.55 7.47
CA LEU A 95 -17.84 10.24 7.29
C LEU A 95 -18.99 9.47 7.95
N GLY A 96 -18.97 8.13 7.92
CA GLY A 96 -19.92 7.28 8.61
C GLY A 96 -19.89 7.44 10.14
N MET A 97 -18.70 7.57 10.72
CA MET A 97 -18.56 7.82 12.17
C MET A 97 -19.09 9.19 12.61
N ASN A 98 -19.23 10.15 11.69
CA ASN A 98 -19.68 11.51 11.97
C ASN A 98 -21.08 11.81 11.42
N ASP A 99 -21.83 10.80 10.95
CA ASP A 99 -23.14 10.95 10.31
C ASP A 99 -23.12 11.96 9.13
N GLN A 100 -22.02 11.99 8.36
CA GLN A 100 -21.79 12.91 7.23
C GLN A 100 -21.81 12.19 5.87
N LEU A 101 -22.29 10.95 5.79
CA LEU A 101 -22.26 10.16 4.55
C LEU A 101 -23.07 10.77 3.39
N GLU A 102 -24.18 11.45 3.70
CA GLU A 102 -25.07 12.07 2.71
C GLU A 102 -24.88 13.60 2.62
N SER A 103 -23.73 14.10 3.08
CA SER A 103 -23.45 15.53 3.14
C SER A 103 -22.66 16.04 1.93
N GLU A 104 -22.70 17.36 1.68
CA GLU A 104 -21.84 18.01 0.68
C GLU A 104 -20.34 17.79 0.94
N LEU A 105 -19.98 17.44 2.19
CA LEU A 105 -18.61 17.07 2.56
C LEU A 105 -18.15 15.80 1.83
N ARG A 106 -19.04 14.82 1.67
CA ARG A 106 -18.75 13.58 0.93
C ARG A 106 -18.39 13.90 -0.52
N ASP A 107 -19.25 14.67 -1.18
CA ASP A 107 -19.04 15.06 -2.58
C ASP A 107 -17.74 15.85 -2.77
N ASN A 108 -17.38 16.70 -1.80
CA ASN A 108 -16.11 17.42 -1.83
C ASN A 108 -14.91 16.47 -1.72
N TRP A 109 -14.95 15.52 -0.77
CA TRP A 109 -13.86 14.56 -0.58
C TRP A 109 -13.69 13.63 -1.79
N ASP A 110 -14.78 13.19 -2.39
CA ASP A 110 -14.75 12.39 -3.62
C ASP A 110 -14.16 13.18 -4.80
N ARG A 111 -14.62 14.43 -5.03
CA ARG A 111 -14.05 15.29 -6.08
C ARG A 111 -12.55 15.55 -5.87
N ASN A 112 -12.12 15.76 -4.63
CA ASN A 112 -10.69 15.98 -4.33
C ASN A 112 -9.87 14.73 -4.64
N LEU A 113 -10.37 13.54 -4.30
CA LEU A 113 -9.70 12.28 -4.64
C LEU A 113 -9.66 12.06 -6.16
N GLU A 114 -10.73 12.36 -6.89
CA GLU A 114 -10.74 12.29 -8.36
C GLU A 114 -9.72 13.25 -9.00
N SER A 115 -9.61 14.47 -8.47
CA SER A 115 -8.61 15.45 -8.91
C SER A 115 -7.18 14.96 -8.69
N GLU A 116 -6.88 14.42 -7.50
CA GLU A 116 -5.57 13.82 -7.20
C GLU A 116 -5.23 12.63 -8.09
N ARG A 117 -6.24 11.81 -8.41
CA ARG A 117 -6.07 10.68 -9.34
C ARG A 117 -5.72 11.15 -10.75
N ALA A 118 -6.44 12.15 -11.25
CA ALA A 118 -6.16 12.74 -12.56
C ALA A 118 -4.74 13.33 -12.63
N GLU A 119 -4.32 14.04 -11.58
CA GLU A 119 -2.96 14.61 -11.50
C GLU A 119 -1.89 13.52 -11.40
N PHE A 120 -2.14 12.46 -10.61
CA PHE A 120 -1.22 11.32 -10.52
C PHE A 120 -1.02 10.66 -11.88
N ILE A 121 -2.10 10.45 -12.64
CA ILE A 121 -2.02 9.90 -14.00
C ILE A 121 -1.29 10.83 -14.96
N GLN A 122 -1.51 12.15 -14.85
CA GLN A 122 -0.77 13.12 -15.64
C GLN A 122 0.75 13.01 -15.40
N LYS A 123 1.19 12.73 -14.16
CA LYS A 123 2.61 12.47 -13.86
C LYS A 123 3.15 11.21 -14.49
N ILE A 124 2.32 10.16 -14.65
CA ILE A 124 2.75 8.98 -15.38
C ILE A 124 2.84 9.26 -16.89
N ASP A 125 1.88 10.00 -17.45
CA ASP A 125 1.93 10.42 -18.86
C ASP A 125 3.19 11.25 -19.18
N GLU A 126 3.59 12.13 -18.25
CA GLU A 126 4.84 12.90 -18.37
C GLU A 126 6.08 11.99 -18.45
N ILE A 127 6.10 10.86 -17.74
CA ILE A 127 7.18 9.87 -17.84
C ILE A 127 7.12 9.12 -19.16
N LEU A 128 5.93 8.66 -19.57
CA LEU A 128 5.77 7.87 -20.80
C LEU A 128 6.20 8.64 -22.06
N ARG A 129 6.08 9.97 -22.04
CA ARG A 129 6.51 10.86 -23.13
C ARG A 129 8.01 11.19 -23.12
N ASP A 130 8.69 10.93 -22.01
CA ASP A 130 10.10 11.29 -21.80
C ASP A 130 10.95 10.01 -21.73
N GLU A 131 11.63 9.72 -22.84
CA GLU A 131 12.40 8.47 -23.00
C GLU A 131 13.51 8.30 -21.96
N GLU A 132 14.13 9.40 -21.52
CA GLU A 132 15.19 9.38 -20.51
C GLU A 132 14.61 9.03 -19.14
N LYS A 133 13.52 9.71 -18.74
CA LYS A 133 12.82 9.41 -17.49
C LYS A 133 12.26 8.00 -17.47
N LEU A 134 11.67 7.56 -18.59
CA LEU A 134 11.13 6.21 -18.73
C LEU A 134 12.23 5.16 -18.58
N THR A 135 13.38 5.33 -19.23
CA THR A 135 14.52 4.42 -19.10
C THR A 135 15.04 4.37 -17.65
N ASN A 136 15.11 5.51 -16.98
CA ASN A 136 15.53 5.60 -15.58
C ASN A 136 14.56 4.89 -14.61
N GLU A 137 13.24 5.07 -14.82
CA GLU A 137 12.18 4.41 -14.03
C GLU A 137 12.17 2.89 -14.23
N LEU A 138 12.29 2.44 -15.49
CA LEU A 138 12.28 1.01 -15.83
C LEU A 138 13.53 0.30 -15.29
N GLY A 139 14.71 0.91 -15.44
CA GLY A 139 15.98 0.33 -15.01
C GLY A 139 16.24 -1.06 -15.61
N ASN A 140 16.79 -1.97 -14.80
CA ASN A 140 17.19 -3.31 -15.23
C ASN A 140 16.01 -4.31 -15.29
N ASN A 141 16.28 -5.51 -15.82
CA ASN A 141 15.26 -6.57 -15.98
C ASN A 141 14.55 -6.93 -14.67
N ASN A 142 15.24 -6.91 -13.52
CA ASN A 142 14.62 -7.24 -12.23
C ASN A 142 13.61 -6.16 -11.82
N ARG A 143 13.94 -4.88 -12.03
CA ARG A 143 13.00 -3.76 -11.79
C ARG A 143 11.82 -3.83 -12.75
N GLN A 144 12.06 -4.10 -14.02
CA GLN A 144 10.99 -4.30 -15.03
C GLN A 144 10.06 -5.45 -14.65
N MET A 145 10.62 -6.59 -14.24
CA MET A 145 9.87 -7.77 -13.78
C MET A 145 9.03 -7.43 -12.54
N GLN A 146 9.61 -6.70 -11.58
CA GLN A 146 8.89 -6.24 -10.41
C GLN A 146 7.67 -5.39 -10.79
N ILE A 147 7.85 -4.39 -11.66
CA ILE A 147 6.77 -3.49 -12.10
C ILE A 147 5.69 -4.29 -12.83
N MET A 148 6.04 -5.11 -13.82
CA MET A 148 5.05 -5.91 -14.56
C MET A 148 4.29 -6.88 -13.67
N THR A 149 4.97 -7.53 -12.71
CA THR A 149 4.33 -8.48 -11.79
C THR A 149 3.28 -7.77 -10.93
N LEU A 150 3.61 -6.59 -10.41
CA LEU A 150 2.68 -5.81 -9.59
C LEU A 150 1.55 -5.17 -10.43
N LEU A 151 1.82 -4.70 -11.64
CA LEU A 151 0.77 -4.22 -12.56
C LEU A 151 -0.20 -5.34 -12.92
N LYS A 152 0.32 -6.54 -13.22
CA LYS A 152 -0.53 -7.72 -13.46
C LYS A 152 -1.40 -8.02 -12.24
N TYR A 153 -0.82 -8.03 -11.05
CA TYR A 153 -1.58 -8.25 -9.82
C TYR A 153 -2.67 -7.20 -9.62
N GLN A 154 -2.35 -5.92 -9.87
CA GLN A 154 -3.32 -4.83 -9.80
C GLN A 154 -4.47 -5.02 -10.79
N LEU A 155 -4.18 -5.39 -12.04
CA LEU A 155 -5.20 -5.67 -13.05
C LEU A 155 -6.10 -6.86 -12.64
N ASP A 156 -5.48 -7.92 -12.14
CA ASP A 156 -6.19 -9.14 -11.73
C ASP A 156 -7.09 -8.91 -10.50
N GLN A 157 -6.68 -8.07 -9.54
CA GLN A 157 -7.41 -7.88 -8.27
C GLN A 157 -8.28 -6.61 -8.21
N TYR A 158 -7.84 -5.52 -8.84
CA TYR A 158 -8.38 -4.17 -8.58
C TYR A 158 -8.78 -3.42 -9.86
N SER A 159 -8.88 -4.08 -11.01
CA SER A 159 -9.30 -3.44 -12.28
C SER A 159 -10.64 -2.71 -12.17
N HIS A 160 -11.57 -3.20 -11.35
CA HIS A 160 -12.88 -2.58 -11.09
C HIS A 160 -12.82 -1.21 -10.39
N VAL A 161 -11.68 -0.87 -9.76
CA VAL A 161 -11.46 0.39 -9.02
C VAL A 161 -10.92 1.48 -9.94
N LEU A 162 -10.25 1.07 -11.03
CA LEU A 162 -9.62 1.97 -11.98
C LEU A 162 -10.67 2.54 -12.93
N THR A 163 -10.55 3.83 -13.20
CA THR A 163 -11.26 4.50 -14.30
C THR A 163 -10.74 3.98 -15.64
N PRO A 164 -11.50 4.13 -16.75
CA PRO A 164 -11.02 3.76 -18.07
C PRO A 164 -9.67 4.38 -18.43
N ARG A 165 -9.46 5.67 -18.10
CA ARG A 165 -8.20 6.35 -18.38
C ARG A 165 -7.02 5.78 -17.59
N GLU A 166 -7.22 5.46 -16.31
CA GLU A 166 -6.16 4.85 -15.50
C GLU A 166 -5.84 3.43 -15.98
N LEU A 167 -6.86 2.66 -16.38
CA LEU A 167 -6.68 1.34 -16.95
C LEU A 167 -5.88 1.39 -18.26
N ASP A 168 -6.18 2.34 -19.14
CA ASP A 168 -5.44 2.56 -20.38
C ASP A 168 -3.95 2.81 -20.09
N VAL A 169 -3.65 3.67 -19.11
CA VAL A 169 -2.27 4.01 -18.73
C VAL A 169 -1.55 2.82 -18.09
N VAL A 170 -2.24 2.04 -17.25
CA VAL A 170 -1.70 0.79 -16.69
C VAL A 170 -1.35 -0.20 -17.79
N CYS A 171 -2.24 -0.39 -18.77
CA CYS A 171 -2.00 -1.25 -19.94
C CYS A 171 -0.87 -0.72 -20.82
N GLU A 172 -0.81 0.60 -21.06
CA GLU A 172 0.24 1.23 -21.86
C GLU A 172 1.63 1.01 -21.24
N VAL A 173 1.75 1.15 -19.91
CA VAL A 173 3.00 0.85 -19.19
C VAL A 173 3.32 -0.64 -19.32
N PHE A 174 2.35 -1.52 -19.10
CA PHE A 174 2.55 -2.97 -19.21
C PHE A 174 3.08 -3.38 -20.60
N ASP A 175 2.44 -2.89 -21.67
CA ASP A 175 2.83 -3.14 -23.05
C ASP A 175 4.17 -2.51 -23.40
N THR A 176 4.47 -1.34 -22.84
CA THR A 176 5.75 -0.66 -23.08
C THR A 176 6.91 -1.46 -22.50
N ILE A 177 6.75 -2.05 -21.32
CA ILE A 177 7.76 -2.94 -20.74
C ILE A 177 7.85 -4.23 -21.56
N GLY A 178 6.72 -4.84 -21.91
CA GLY A 178 6.69 -6.07 -22.71
C GLY A 178 7.33 -5.93 -24.09
N ARG A 179 7.21 -4.75 -24.74
CA ARG A 179 7.85 -4.45 -26.04
C ARG A 179 9.36 -4.20 -25.93
N ARG A 180 9.83 -3.67 -24.81
CA ARG A 180 11.24 -3.22 -24.62
C ARG A 180 12.11 -4.26 -23.93
N GLY A 181 11.52 -5.03 -23.03
CA GLY A 181 12.22 -6.00 -22.19
C GLY A 181 12.16 -7.41 -22.76
N ASN A 182 13.13 -8.24 -22.35
CA ASN A 182 13.04 -9.70 -22.49
C ASN A 182 12.30 -10.33 -21.30
N VAL A 183 11.38 -9.58 -20.69
CA VAL A 183 10.71 -9.92 -19.44
C VAL A 183 9.26 -10.26 -19.74
N MET A 184 8.81 -11.41 -19.27
CA MET A 184 7.44 -11.88 -19.42
C MET A 184 6.91 -12.31 -18.06
N VAL A 185 5.72 -11.84 -17.69
CA VAL A 185 5.03 -12.28 -16.48
C VAL A 185 3.99 -13.32 -16.86
N GLY A 186 4.14 -14.53 -16.32
CA GLY A 186 3.17 -15.61 -16.48
C GLY A 186 1.90 -15.41 -15.65
N ALA A 187 1.09 -16.47 -15.54
CA ALA A 187 0.01 -16.49 -14.55
C ALA A 187 0.61 -16.36 -13.15
N LEU A 188 0.09 -15.43 -12.35
CA LEU A 188 0.53 -15.28 -10.97
C LEU A 188 0.07 -16.50 -10.17
N PRO A 189 0.91 -17.03 -9.26
CA PRO A 189 0.49 -18.09 -8.36
C PRO A 189 -0.74 -17.65 -7.55
N HIS A 190 -1.65 -18.58 -7.27
CA HIS A 190 -2.88 -18.28 -6.51
C HIS A 190 -2.63 -17.74 -5.10
N TRP A 191 -1.41 -17.90 -4.57
CA TRP A 191 -0.99 -17.40 -3.26
C TRP A 191 -0.30 -16.03 -3.35
N PHE A 192 -0.06 -15.50 -4.55
CA PHE A 192 0.63 -14.23 -4.72
C PHE A 192 -0.24 -13.11 -4.13
N ALA A 193 0.38 -12.27 -3.28
CA ALA A 193 -0.28 -11.15 -2.65
C ALA A 193 0.71 -10.01 -2.42
N ALA A 194 0.43 -8.83 -3.00
CA ALA A 194 1.31 -7.67 -2.91
C ALA A 194 1.09 -6.82 -1.63
N SER A 195 0.06 -7.13 -0.84
CA SER A 195 -0.29 -6.36 0.36
C SER A 195 -1.13 -7.16 1.35
N GLU A 196 -0.99 -6.83 2.64
CA GLU A 196 -1.79 -7.40 3.74
C GLU A 196 -3.17 -6.74 3.91
N LEU A 197 -3.60 -5.88 2.98
CA LEU A 197 -4.81 -5.06 3.13
C LEU A 197 -6.10 -5.87 3.30
N GLU A 198 -6.16 -7.07 2.70
CA GLU A 198 -7.39 -7.86 2.61
C GLU A 198 -7.68 -8.66 3.89
N TRP A 199 -6.70 -8.84 4.76
CA TRP A 199 -6.81 -9.74 5.90
C TRP A 199 -6.73 -9.03 7.24
N PHE A 200 -7.76 -9.26 8.06
CA PHE A 200 -7.76 -8.83 9.45
C PHE A 200 -6.64 -9.54 10.23
N ARG A 201 -5.89 -8.77 11.03
CA ARG A 201 -4.72 -9.25 11.80
C ARG A 201 -3.66 -9.95 10.95
N ALA A 202 -3.48 -9.56 9.70
CA ALA A 202 -2.29 -9.96 8.95
C ALA A 202 -1.03 -9.25 9.48
N LYS A 203 0.09 -9.94 9.30
CA LYS A 203 1.44 -9.45 9.52
C LYS A 203 2.30 -9.85 8.33
N THR A 204 3.14 -8.93 7.88
CA THR A 204 4.20 -9.22 6.91
C THR A 204 5.53 -9.53 7.60
N THR A 205 6.28 -10.48 7.04
CA THR A 205 7.66 -10.79 7.42
C THR A 205 8.53 -10.84 6.18
N VAL A 206 9.62 -10.07 6.18
CA VAL A 206 10.61 -10.05 5.09
C VAL A 206 11.30 -11.41 5.01
N VAL A 207 11.54 -11.89 3.79
CA VAL A 207 12.31 -13.10 3.51
C VAL A 207 13.71 -12.65 3.08
N GLU A 208 14.68 -12.75 3.99
CA GLU A 208 16.05 -12.26 3.78
C GLU A 208 16.82 -13.10 2.76
N GLU A 209 16.42 -14.37 2.56
CA GLU A 209 17.07 -15.28 1.62
C GLU A 209 16.77 -14.97 0.13
N GLY A 210 15.93 -13.98 -0.16
CA GLY A 210 15.69 -13.48 -1.52
C GLY A 210 14.44 -14.04 -2.22
N GLU A 211 14.26 -13.65 -3.49
CA GLU A 211 13.03 -13.88 -4.26
C GLU A 211 12.71 -15.38 -4.44
N GLU A 212 13.71 -16.17 -4.86
CA GLU A 212 13.56 -17.62 -5.09
C GLU A 212 13.21 -18.38 -3.80
N ALA A 213 13.82 -17.99 -2.67
CA ALA A 213 13.51 -18.57 -1.38
C ALA A 213 12.08 -18.23 -0.95
N CYS A 214 11.64 -16.98 -1.15
CA CYS A 214 10.27 -16.55 -0.87
C CYS A 214 9.25 -17.36 -1.68
N GLU A 215 9.46 -17.51 -2.98
CA GLU A 215 8.59 -18.28 -3.85
C GLU A 215 8.49 -19.76 -3.41
N ARG A 216 9.64 -20.40 -3.17
CA ARG A 216 9.70 -21.79 -2.71
C ARG A 216 9.00 -21.98 -1.37
N GLN A 217 9.24 -21.08 -0.40
CA GLN A 217 8.59 -21.14 0.91
C GLN A 217 7.08 -20.91 0.79
N ALA A 218 6.64 -19.94 -0.01
CA ALA A 218 5.24 -19.62 -0.24
C ALA A 218 4.49 -20.80 -0.87
N ALA A 219 5.10 -21.46 -1.86
CA ALA A 219 4.52 -22.64 -2.50
C ALA A 219 4.34 -23.82 -1.54
N VAL A 220 5.18 -23.95 -0.51
CA VAL A 220 5.01 -24.95 0.56
C VAL A 220 3.92 -24.53 1.52
N TRP A 221 3.96 -23.29 2.00
CA TRP A 221 3.00 -22.78 2.99
C TRP A 221 1.56 -22.72 2.45
N ALA A 222 1.39 -22.42 1.16
CA ALA A 222 0.11 -22.44 0.47
C ALA A 222 -0.61 -23.79 0.51
N LYS A 223 0.10 -24.89 0.81
CA LYS A 223 -0.46 -26.25 0.91
C LYS A 223 -0.79 -26.65 2.35
N LEU A 224 -0.33 -25.88 3.35
CA LEU A 224 -0.50 -26.21 4.77
C LEU A 224 -1.79 -25.60 5.32
N HIS A 225 -2.84 -26.42 5.40
CA HIS A 225 -4.13 -26.05 5.99
C HIS A 225 -4.42 -26.91 7.21
N HIS A 226 -4.12 -26.40 8.41
CA HIS A 226 -4.35 -27.11 9.66
C HIS A 226 -4.60 -26.13 10.81
N PRO A 227 -5.54 -26.41 11.75
CA PRO A 227 -5.88 -25.48 12.85
C PRO A 227 -4.71 -25.11 13.77
N ASN A 228 -3.70 -26.00 13.89
CA ASN A 228 -2.51 -25.76 14.70
C ASN A 228 -1.31 -25.23 13.90
N VAL A 229 -1.49 -24.92 12.61
CA VAL A 229 -0.47 -24.28 11.78
C VAL A 229 -0.91 -22.84 11.54
N ARG A 230 0.01 -21.90 11.70
CA ARG A 230 -0.27 -20.48 11.48
C ARG A 230 -0.84 -20.29 10.07
N LYS A 231 -1.95 -19.54 9.97
CA LYS A 231 -2.57 -19.27 8.68
C LYS A 231 -1.66 -18.44 7.79
N PHE A 232 -1.38 -18.97 6.61
CA PHE A 232 -0.73 -18.27 5.51
C PHE A 232 -1.79 -17.56 4.68
N PHE A 233 -1.53 -16.31 4.31
CA PHE A 233 -2.44 -15.51 3.49
C PHE A 233 -1.91 -15.30 2.07
N GLY A 234 -0.60 -15.13 1.92
CA GLY A 234 0.03 -14.97 0.62
C GLY A 234 1.46 -14.46 0.72
N ALA A 235 2.10 -14.18 -0.40
CA ALA A 235 3.45 -13.64 -0.42
C ALA A 235 3.71 -12.79 -1.67
N CYS A 236 4.66 -11.87 -1.56
CA CYS A 236 5.24 -11.14 -2.68
C CYS A 236 6.70 -11.54 -2.77
N HIS A 237 7.11 -12.24 -3.84
CA HIS A 237 8.49 -12.66 -4.03
C HIS A 237 9.33 -11.62 -4.77
N VAL A 238 8.71 -10.72 -5.56
CA VAL A 238 9.42 -9.70 -6.35
C VAL A 238 9.85 -8.48 -5.53
N GLY A 239 11.05 -7.98 -5.78
CA GLY A 239 11.60 -6.78 -5.18
C GLY A 239 12.11 -7.00 -3.76
N THR A 240 11.35 -6.55 -2.76
CA THR A 240 11.64 -6.85 -1.34
C THR A 240 10.73 -7.99 -0.93
N PRO A 241 11.21 -9.23 -0.86
CA PRO A 241 10.35 -10.39 -0.70
C PRO A 241 9.76 -10.44 0.71
N PHE A 242 8.47 -10.76 0.83
CA PHE A 242 7.81 -10.93 2.11
C PHE A 242 6.68 -11.95 2.05
N MET A 243 6.40 -12.55 3.21
CA MET A 243 5.24 -13.42 3.43
C MET A 243 4.20 -12.69 4.28
N ILE A 244 2.94 -12.97 4.00
CA ILE A 244 1.76 -12.47 4.71
C ILE A 244 1.14 -13.65 5.48
N HIS A 245 1.02 -13.49 6.78
CA HIS A 245 0.48 -14.54 7.65
C HIS A 245 -0.30 -13.94 8.81
N GLU A 246 -1.01 -14.78 9.56
CA GLU A 246 -1.73 -14.37 10.76
C GLU A 246 -0.78 -13.81 11.83
N ALA A 247 -1.18 -12.69 12.44
CA ALA A 247 -0.47 -12.08 13.56
C ALA A 247 -0.71 -12.90 14.84
N CYS A 248 0.25 -13.76 15.18
CA CYS A 248 0.28 -14.42 16.49
C CYS A 248 0.93 -13.50 17.53
N SER A 249 0.32 -13.41 18.71
CA SER A 249 1.03 -13.02 19.92
C SER A 249 2.09 -14.09 20.20
N ALA A 250 3.34 -13.69 20.41
CA ALA A 250 4.38 -14.64 20.79
C ALA A 250 3.93 -15.41 22.04
N LEU A 251 3.94 -16.74 21.97
CA LEU A 251 3.87 -17.54 23.18
C LEU A 251 5.21 -17.32 23.92
N PRO A 252 5.21 -17.07 25.24
CA PRO A 252 6.43 -16.82 26.05
C PRO A 252 7.50 -17.92 26.02
N LEU A 253 7.29 -19.02 25.30
CA LEU A 253 8.04 -20.27 25.43
C LEU A 253 9.38 -20.30 24.66
N LEU A 254 9.71 -19.27 23.86
CA LEU A 254 10.96 -19.25 23.09
C LEU A 254 12.18 -18.67 23.82
N ASN A 255 12.02 -18.17 25.06
CA ASN A 255 13.15 -17.70 25.88
C ASN A 255 13.70 -18.78 26.84
N GLN A 256 13.21 -20.02 26.78
CA GLN A 256 13.84 -21.11 27.51
C GLN A 256 14.88 -21.77 26.63
N THR A 257 16.14 -21.35 26.80
CA THR A 257 17.32 -22.08 26.35
C THR A 257 17.19 -23.52 26.83
N ILE A 258 16.84 -24.44 25.93
CA ILE A 258 16.88 -25.87 26.23
C ILE A 258 18.35 -26.21 26.47
N LYS A 259 18.77 -26.22 27.73
CA LYS A 259 20.06 -26.78 28.12
C LYS A 259 20.00 -28.26 27.76
N ARG A 260 20.66 -28.63 26.66
CA ARG A 260 20.99 -30.03 26.37
C ARG A 260 21.90 -30.51 27.50
N THR A 261 21.32 -31.15 28.51
CA THR A 261 22.07 -32.05 29.39
C THR A 261 22.47 -33.27 28.59
N ARG A 262 23.77 -33.39 28.29
CA ARG A 262 24.36 -34.68 27.91
C ARG A 262 24.35 -35.56 29.15
N GLY A 263 23.56 -36.63 29.11
CA GLY A 263 23.66 -37.80 29.96
C GLY A 263 23.90 -39.01 29.07
#